data_AF-A0AAE0SNN0-F1
#
_entry.id   AF-A0AAE0SNN0-F1
#
_cell.length_a   1.000
_cell.length_b   1.000
_cell.length_c   1.000
_cell.angle_alpha   90.00
_cell.angle_beta   90.00
_cell.angle_gamma   90.00
#
_symmetry.space_group_name_H-M   'P 1'
#
loop_
_entity.id
_entity.type
_entity.pdbx_description
1 polymer ?
#
loop_
_entity_poly.entity_id
_entity_poly.type
_entity_poly.pdbx_seq_one_letter_code
_entity_poly.pdbx_strand_id
1 'polypeptide(L)'
;MASTRIRILCKQTSFVVNFSKLLRRLVHQTASCDAKKLGGAGGKAVAPVAKKELEVEQDPQKLCRLLCGGNIFKEGSDPELKPDNEYPDWLWTMRLDRQAIPLSELDPETPQYWNRLKTLNMRRQKRLQSLKKF
;
A
#
# COMPACT_ATOMS: atom_id res chain seq x y z
N MET A 1 28.59 -45.65 -21.13
CA MET A 1 27.25 -45.51 -20.53
C MET A 1 27.01 -44.05 -20.23
N ALA A 2 25.92 -43.49 -20.75
CA ALA A 2 25.67 -42.05 -20.86
C ALA A 2 25.49 -41.38 -19.49
N SER A 3 26.28 -40.33 -19.22
CA SER A 3 26.11 -39.44 -18.06
C SER A 3 25.24 -38.25 -18.47
N THR A 4 23.95 -38.34 -18.17
CA THR A 4 22.94 -37.34 -18.53
C THR A 4 22.99 -36.18 -17.53
N ARG A 5 23.82 -35.16 -17.81
CA ARG A 5 23.80 -33.88 -17.09
C ARG A 5 22.62 -33.03 -17.56
N ILE A 6 21.57 -32.96 -16.75
CA ILE A 6 20.42 -32.06 -16.94
C ILE A 6 20.91 -30.63 -16.79
N ARG A 7 21.01 -29.89 -17.90
CA ARG A 7 21.27 -28.44 -17.91
C ARG A 7 19.95 -27.72 -17.63
N ILE A 8 19.72 -27.33 -16.38
CA ILE A 8 18.69 -26.35 -16.02
C ILE A 8 19.19 -24.99 -16.53
N LEU A 9 18.71 -24.58 -17.71
CA LEU A 9 18.87 -23.22 -18.21
C LEU A 9 18.00 -22.29 -17.36
N CYS A 10 18.60 -21.77 -16.29
CA CYS A 10 18.13 -20.62 -15.55
C CYS A 10 18.04 -19.41 -16.50
N LYS A 11 16.83 -19.10 -16.98
CA LYS A 11 16.57 -17.81 -17.64
C LYS A 11 16.40 -16.76 -16.55
N GLN A 12 17.53 -16.17 -16.16
CA GLN A 12 17.61 -14.95 -15.38
C GLN A 12 17.03 -13.79 -16.21
N THR A 13 15.71 -13.60 -16.24
CA THR A 13 15.14 -12.32 -16.68
C THR A 13 15.11 -11.39 -15.48
N SER A 14 16.13 -10.54 -15.40
CA SER A 14 16.26 -9.42 -14.48
C SER A 14 15.13 -8.40 -14.73
N PHE A 15 13.96 -8.62 -14.13
CA PHE A 15 12.96 -7.57 -13.96
C PHE A 15 13.22 -6.87 -12.63
N VAL A 16 14.24 -6.01 -12.61
CA VAL A 16 14.43 -5.06 -11.51
C VAL A 16 13.30 -4.03 -11.62
N VAL A 17 12.19 -4.29 -10.93
CA VAL A 17 11.21 -3.25 -10.66
C VAL A 17 11.90 -2.25 -9.77
N ASN A 18 12.26 -1.09 -10.31
CA ASN A 18 12.73 0.06 -9.55
C ASN A 18 11.62 0.52 -8.59
N PHE A 19 11.59 -0.09 -7.40
CA PHE A 19 10.63 0.15 -6.33
C PHE A 19 10.71 1.59 -5.77
N SER A 20 11.77 2.34 -6.12
CA SER A 20 12.02 3.72 -5.68
C SER A 20 11.10 4.79 -6.30
N LYS A 21 10.42 4.48 -7.41
CA LYS A 21 9.56 5.47 -8.13
C LYS A 21 8.06 5.28 -7.90
N LEU A 22 7.63 4.26 -7.16
CA LEU A 22 6.22 4.04 -6.81
C LEU A 22 5.86 4.44 -5.37
N LEU A 23 6.84 4.87 -4.57
CA LEU A 23 6.66 5.39 -3.20
C LEU A 23 6.87 6.92 -3.11
N ARG A 24 6.38 7.67 -4.10
CA ARG A 24 6.31 9.15 -4.04
C ARG A 24 4.90 9.73 -4.21
N ARG A 25 3.87 8.90 -4.29
CA ARG A 25 2.51 9.38 -4.59
C ARG A 25 1.44 9.02 -3.55
N LEU A 26 1.86 8.76 -2.31
CA LEU A 26 0.93 8.54 -1.20
C LEU A 26 1.49 9.02 0.16
N VAL A 27 2.09 10.22 0.21
CA VAL A 27 2.37 10.94 1.47
C VAL A 27 2.05 12.43 1.31
N HIS A 28 0.87 12.74 0.76
CA HIS A 28 0.31 14.09 0.73
C HIS A 28 -1.16 14.04 1.12
N GLN A 29 -1.49 13.58 2.32
CA GLN A 29 -2.84 13.78 2.85
C GLN A 29 -3.00 13.65 4.36
N THR A 30 -2.06 14.13 5.19
CA THR A 30 -2.34 14.41 6.62
C THR A 30 -1.36 15.45 7.17
N ALA A 31 -1.59 16.72 6.83
CA ALA A 31 -1.08 17.94 7.47
C ALA A 31 -1.58 19.09 6.58
N SER A 32 -2.28 20.13 6.97
CA SER A 32 -2.62 20.69 8.28
C SER A 32 -3.56 21.84 7.95
N CYS A 33 -4.75 21.87 8.54
CA CYS A 33 -5.63 23.04 8.55
C CYS A 33 -5.13 24.00 9.64
N ASP A 34 -4.02 24.68 9.40
CA ASP A 34 -3.64 25.89 10.14
C ASP A 34 -2.83 26.77 9.19
N ALA A 35 -3.56 27.57 8.41
CA ALA A 35 -2.98 28.57 7.54
C ALA A 35 -2.54 29.79 8.37
N LYS A 36 -1.23 29.92 8.64
CA LYS A 36 -0.62 31.21 8.96
C LYS A 36 0.45 31.55 7.94
N LYS A 37 0.02 32.28 6.91
CA LYS A 37 0.89 32.90 5.90
C LYS A 37 1.67 34.03 6.57
N LEU A 38 2.97 33.86 6.74
CA LEU A 38 3.91 34.96 6.99
C LEU A 38 5.07 34.79 6.02
N GLY A 39 5.24 35.79 5.15
CA GLY A 39 6.33 35.87 4.19
C GLY A 39 7.65 36.25 4.86
N GLY A 40 8.72 36.15 4.08
CA GLY A 40 10.05 36.64 4.46
C GLY A 40 11.14 35.65 4.13
N ALA A 41 12.07 36.08 3.27
CA ALA A 41 13.26 35.34 2.88
C ALA A 41 14.06 34.88 4.12
N GLY A 42 14.36 33.59 4.18
CA GLY A 42 15.03 32.98 5.31
C GLY A 42 14.71 31.49 5.37
N GLY A 43 15.12 30.77 4.33
CA GLY A 43 14.93 29.32 4.23
C GLY A 43 15.72 28.59 5.32
N LYS A 44 15.17 28.53 6.53
CA LYS A 44 15.53 27.49 7.49
C LYS A 44 15.04 26.20 6.88
N ALA A 45 15.97 25.45 6.28
CA ALA A 45 15.75 24.07 5.92
C ALA A 45 15.19 23.37 7.16
N VAL A 46 13.92 22.99 7.11
CA VAL A 46 13.30 22.15 8.13
C VAL A 46 14.15 20.88 8.13
N ALA A 47 14.94 20.69 9.19
CA ALA A 47 15.74 19.49 9.37
C ALA A 47 14.82 18.27 9.19
N PRO A 48 15.26 17.21 8.48
CA PRO A 48 14.44 16.03 8.32
C PRO A 48 14.17 15.47 9.71
N VAL A 49 12.91 15.56 10.16
CA VAL A 49 12.48 14.90 11.39
C VAL A 49 12.74 13.41 11.21
N ALA A 50 13.69 12.88 11.97
CA ALA A 50 14.00 11.46 11.96
C ALA A 50 12.75 10.67 12.37
N LYS A 51 12.36 9.70 11.54
CA LYS A 51 11.25 8.79 11.88
C LYS A 51 11.68 7.98 13.09
N LYS A 52 10.85 7.98 14.13
CA LYS A 52 11.04 7.10 15.29
C LYS A 52 10.67 5.69 14.85
N GLU A 53 11.64 4.79 14.88
CA GLU A 53 11.41 3.37 14.69
C GLU A 53 11.04 2.80 16.06
N LEU A 54 9.81 2.32 16.20
CA LEU A 54 9.35 1.68 17.43
C LEU A 54 9.83 0.23 17.41
N GLU A 55 10.29 -0.26 18.55
CA GLU A 55 10.69 -1.65 18.71
C GLU A 55 9.47 -2.55 18.51
N VAL A 56 9.60 -3.55 17.63
CA VAL A 56 8.52 -4.48 17.34
C VAL A 56 8.54 -5.57 18.42
N GLU A 57 7.49 -5.62 19.23
CA GLU A 57 7.25 -6.69 20.20
C GLU A 57 7.27 -8.06 19.52
N GLN A 58 8.02 -9.02 20.07
CA GLN A 58 8.21 -10.37 19.48
C GLN A 58 7.41 -11.46 20.20
N ASP A 59 6.71 -11.13 21.28
CA ASP A 59 5.98 -12.11 22.10
C ASP A 59 4.66 -12.53 21.42
N PRO A 60 4.48 -13.83 21.08
CA PRO A 60 3.30 -14.28 20.32
C PRO A 60 1.99 -14.09 21.10
N GLN A 61 2.02 -14.26 22.43
CA GLN A 61 0.83 -14.12 23.27
C GLN A 61 0.32 -12.68 23.33
N LYS A 62 1.22 -11.69 23.26
CA LYS A 62 0.85 -10.27 23.22
C LYS A 62 0.26 -9.92 21.86
N LEU A 63 0.89 -10.38 20.77
CA LEU A 63 0.44 -10.12 19.39
C LEU A 63 -0.95 -10.68 19.07
N CYS A 64 -1.35 -11.78 19.72
CA CYS A 64 -2.70 -12.33 19.55
C CYS A 64 -3.79 -11.62 20.36
N ARG A 65 -3.41 -10.86 21.41
CA ARG A 65 -4.37 -10.21 22.32
C ARG A 65 -4.49 -8.70 22.09
N LEU A 66 -3.41 -8.07 21.66
CA LEU A 66 -3.29 -6.62 21.56
C LEU A 66 -3.04 -6.21 20.11
N LEU A 67 -3.58 -5.05 19.72
CA LEU A 67 -3.23 -4.38 18.48
C LEU A 67 -1.94 -3.58 18.68
N CYS A 68 -0.80 -4.26 18.66
CA CYS A 68 0.52 -3.64 18.86
C CYS A 68 0.77 -2.55 17.80
N GLY A 69 1.12 -1.34 18.27
CA GLY A 69 1.40 -0.18 17.40
C GLY A 69 0.15 0.53 16.87
N GLY A 70 -1.04 0.18 17.38
CA GLY A 70 -2.28 0.90 17.10
C GLY A 70 -2.36 2.25 17.81
N ASN A 71 -1.68 2.41 18.95
CA ASN A 71 -1.65 3.66 19.68
C ASN A 71 -0.58 4.64 19.14
N ILE A 72 -1.01 5.84 18.72
CA ILE A 72 -0.13 6.94 18.29
C ILE A 72 0.10 8.00 19.38
N PHE A 73 -0.64 7.93 20.48
CA PHE A 73 -0.54 8.89 21.57
C PHE A 73 0.66 8.58 22.45
N LYS A 74 1.23 9.63 23.08
CA LYS A 74 2.36 9.48 24.02
C LYS A 74 1.95 8.77 25.31
N GLU A 75 0.68 8.88 25.65
CA GLU A 75 0.07 8.34 26.86
C GLU A 75 -1.09 7.46 26.43
N GLY A 76 -1.21 6.29 27.05
CA GLY A 76 -2.24 5.30 26.74
C GLY A 76 -1.64 3.92 26.43
N SER A 77 -2.46 2.89 26.63
CA SER A 77 -2.15 1.50 26.26
C SER A 77 -2.65 1.19 24.85
N ASP A 78 -2.07 0.16 24.22
CA ASP A 78 -2.60 -0.39 22.99
C ASP A 78 -4.00 -1.00 23.22
N PRO A 79 -4.91 -0.92 22.23
CA PRO A 79 -6.25 -1.49 22.36
C PRO A 79 -6.22 -3.03 22.28
N GLU A 80 -7.04 -3.66 23.11
CA GLU A 80 -7.20 -5.12 23.14
C GLU A 80 -8.14 -5.61 22.03
N LEU A 81 -7.84 -6.79 21.47
CA LEU A 81 -8.67 -7.48 20.50
C LEU A 81 -9.85 -8.14 21.19
N LYS A 82 -11.04 -7.84 20.68
CA LYS A 82 -12.31 -8.32 21.22
C LYS A 82 -12.74 -9.64 20.57
N PRO A 83 -13.71 -10.40 21.12
CA PRO A 83 -14.28 -11.54 20.43
C PRO A 83 -14.99 -11.13 19.14
N ASP A 84 -15.04 -12.04 18.17
CA ASP A 84 -15.56 -11.80 16.81
C ASP A 84 -17.00 -11.26 16.77
N ASN A 85 -17.82 -11.60 17.78
CA ASN A 85 -19.22 -11.19 17.89
C ASN A 85 -19.42 -9.69 18.15
N GLU A 86 -18.40 -9.00 18.67
CA GLU A 86 -18.48 -7.54 18.90
C GLU A 86 -18.21 -6.74 17.63
N TYR A 87 -17.61 -7.36 16.62
CA TYR A 87 -17.30 -6.70 15.36
C TYR A 87 -18.47 -6.86 14.36
N PRO A 88 -18.76 -5.84 13.55
CA PRO A 88 -19.83 -5.94 12.55
C PRO A 88 -19.56 -7.01 11.48
N ASP A 89 -20.63 -7.64 11.00
CA ASP A 89 -20.57 -8.74 10.01
C ASP A 89 -19.89 -8.37 8.68
N TRP A 90 -19.94 -7.10 8.29
CA TRP A 90 -19.31 -6.64 7.03
C TRP A 90 -17.79 -6.80 7.05
N LEU A 91 -17.16 -6.86 8.23
CA LEU A 91 -15.72 -7.09 8.37
C LEU A 91 -15.32 -8.43 7.75
N TRP A 92 -16.11 -9.47 8.03
CA TRP A 92 -15.86 -10.84 7.58
C TRP A 92 -16.30 -11.10 6.14
N THR A 93 -17.11 -10.20 5.58
CA THR A 93 -17.57 -10.28 4.19
C THR A 93 -16.60 -9.58 3.21
N MET A 94 -15.61 -8.85 3.71
CA MET A 94 -14.67 -8.10 2.88
C MET A 94 -13.71 -9.02 2.13
N ARG A 95 -13.47 -8.72 0.84
CA ARG A 95 -12.51 -9.46 0.00
C ARG A 95 -11.08 -9.13 0.41
N LEU A 96 -10.30 -10.16 0.77
CA LEU A 96 -8.89 -10.04 1.16
C LEU A 96 -7.89 -10.25 0.00
N ASP A 97 -8.41 -10.53 -1.19
CA ASP A 97 -7.58 -10.80 -2.36
C ASP A 97 -6.81 -9.54 -2.78
N ARG A 98 -5.51 -9.69 -3.01
CA ARG A 98 -4.65 -8.63 -3.57
C ARG A 98 -5.11 -8.24 -4.99
N GLN A 99 -5.69 -9.19 -5.72
CA GLN A 99 -6.12 -9.01 -7.10
C GLN A 99 -7.42 -8.21 -7.13
N ALA A 100 -7.36 -7.10 -7.86
CA ALA A 100 -8.56 -6.34 -8.16
C ALA A 100 -9.50 -7.17 -9.05
N ILE A 101 -10.79 -7.13 -8.72
CA ILE A 101 -11.85 -7.90 -9.38
C ILE A 101 -11.77 -7.71 -10.91
N PRO A 102 -11.85 -8.79 -11.71
CA PRO A 102 -11.92 -8.68 -13.15
C PRO A 102 -13.20 -7.96 -13.57
N LEU A 103 -13.15 -7.27 -14.71
CA LEU A 103 -14.29 -6.46 -15.17
C LEU A 103 -15.52 -7.34 -15.48
N SER A 104 -15.31 -8.61 -15.83
CA SER A 104 -16.37 -9.58 -16.16
C SER A 104 -17.24 -9.99 -14.96
N GLU A 105 -16.74 -9.86 -13.74
CA GLU A 105 -17.47 -10.22 -12.52
C GLU A 105 -18.24 -9.02 -11.92
N LEU A 106 -17.98 -7.80 -12.41
CA LEU A 106 -18.65 -6.60 -11.91
C LEU A 106 -19.92 -6.34 -12.69
N ASP A 107 -20.96 -5.96 -11.95
CA ASP A 107 -22.24 -5.54 -12.50
C ASP A 107 -22.14 -4.11 -13.09
N PRO A 108 -22.49 -3.91 -14.38
CA PRO A 108 -22.47 -2.60 -15.05
C PRO A 108 -23.30 -1.49 -14.40
N GLU A 109 -24.35 -1.85 -13.66
CA GLU A 109 -25.20 -0.87 -12.98
C GLU A 109 -24.53 -0.26 -11.74
N THR A 110 -23.43 -0.86 -11.28
CA THR A 110 -22.71 -0.41 -10.09
C THR A 110 -21.59 0.60 -10.45
N PRO A 111 -21.36 1.66 -9.65
CA PRO A 111 -20.28 2.61 -9.90
C PRO A 111 -18.87 1.98 -9.85
N GLN A 112 -18.73 0.85 -9.15
CA GLN A 112 -17.50 0.06 -9.04
C GLN A 112 -17.03 -0.40 -10.44
N TYR A 113 -17.97 -0.81 -11.30
CA TYR A 113 -17.68 -1.26 -12.67
C TYR A 113 -17.03 -0.14 -13.48
N TRP A 114 -17.62 1.05 -13.46
CA TRP A 114 -17.14 2.20 -14.21
C TRP A 114 -15.78 2.72 -13.71
N ASN A 115 -15.57 2.72 -12.38
CA ASN A 115 -14.27 3.06 -11.80
C ASN A 115 -13.16 2.08 -12.24
N ARG A 116 -13.50 0.79 -12.33
CA ARG A 116 -12.60 -0.25 -12.83
C ARG A 116 -12.29 -0.04 -14.31
N LEU A 117 -13.31 0.19 -15.14
CA LEU A 117 -13.17 0.44 -16.57
C LEU A 117 -12.29 1.68 -16.84
N LYS A 118 -12.52 2.78 -16.12
CA LYS A 118 -11.70 3.99 -16.20
C LYS A 118 -10.23 3.69 -15.92
N THR A 119 -9.95 2.93 -14.86
CA THR A 119 -8.58 2.53 -14.50
C THR A 119 -7.92 1.69 -15.59
N LEU A 120 -8.66 0.74 -16.19
CA LEU A 120 -8.17 -0.11 -17.28
C LEU A 120 -7.88 0.71 -18.55
N ASN A 121 -8.77 1.63 -18.92
CA ASN A 121 -8.59 2.53 -20.05
C ASN A 121 -7.36 3.43 -19.88
N MET A 122 -7.16 3.98 -18.68
CA MET A 122 -5.96 4.77 -18.38
C MET A 122 -4.67 3.94 -18.50
N ARG A 123 -4.69 2.68 -18.04
CA ARG A 123 -3.53 1.77 -18.19
C ARG A 123 -3.26 1.46 -19.66
N ARG A 124 -4.30 1.17 -20.44
CA ARG A 124 -4.20 0.94 -21.89
C ARG A 124 -3.61 2.17 -22.59
N GLN A 125 -4.13 3.36 -22.29
CA GLN A 125 -3.66 4.60 -22.91
C GLN A 125 -2.20 4.90 -22.58
N LYS A 126 -1.78 4.70 -21.33
CA LYS A 126 -0.37 4.85 -20.95
C LYS A 126 0.55 3.90 -21.72
N ARG A 127 0.12 2.66 -21.96
CA ARG A 127 0.87 1.70 -22.79
C ARG A 127 0.97 2.20 -24.24
N LEU A 128 -0.13 2.63 -24.83
CA LEU A 128 -0.13 3.17 -26.20
C LEU A 128 0.76 4.41 -26.33
N GLN A 129 0.69 5.33 -25.36
CA GLN A 129 1.54 6.51 -25.31
C GLN A 129 3.02 6.14 -25.17
N SER A 130 3.36 5.12 -24.39
CA SER A 130 4.75 4.67 -24.26
C SER A 130 5.34 4.07 -25.55
N LEU A 131 4.48 3.55 -26.44
CA LEU A 131 4.88 3.00 -27.73
C LEU A 131 4.96 4.05 -28.83
N LYS A 132 4.29 5.19 -28.66
CA LYS A 132 4.33 6.28 -29.62
C LYS A 132 5.71 6.94 -29.56
N LYS A 133 6.49 6.81 -30.64
CA LYS A 133 7.73 7.59 -30.82
C LYS A 133 7.34 9.04 -31.13
N PHE A 134 8.05 9.98 -30.51
CA PHE A 134 7.92 11.41 -30.80
C PHE A 134 8.52 11.74 -32.16
#